data_AF-A0A3E2CNX8-F1
#
_entry.id   AF-A0A3E2CNX8-F1
#
_cell.length_a   1.000
_cell.length_b   1.000
_cell.length_c   1.000
_cell.angle_alpha   90.00
_cell.angle_beta   90.00
_cell.angle_gamma   90.00
#
_symmetry.space_group_name_H-M   'P 1'
#
loop_
_entity.id
_entity.type
_entity.pdbx_description
1 polymer ?
#
loop_
_entity_poly.entity_id
_entity_poly.type
_entity_poly.pdbx_seq_one_letter_code
_entity_poly.pdbx_strand_id
1 'polypeptide(L)'
;FSKLLHAIRFGSDQILFSDRVTSESQILYDRDPKTRVSKVAPYLTLDGRVYPAVVDGRVKWIVDGYTTSDSYPYSQMTDFGKVTQDSTTTTSHSIKGLTNQRANYIRNSVKATVDAYDGSVDLYVWDTKDPVIKAWRSIFPGHYRDISKISGDLMKHLRYPESLFKVQRHLLAKYHVDTASQFFSGEDFWQIPVDPTESQKAQKEDILQPPYYLTLQTGDAKKPVFSLVSTYIPAGKSTREILTGFLSVDSDAGDTPGKIGSNYGKIRLQELPKISNVPGPGQAQNNFNANANVSKELNLLESGSTKVKRGNLITLPLGGGLVYVEPVYVQSSGSTSYPLLKKVLVAFGDQVGFADTLDEALNQVFGGNSGALAGDASNNSSSNNAAESNESKDADSKEGSSKESESKNSEKSHSMSQKAKEALKRAAQALKDSDSAMRSGNWEAYGKAQKELSDAINEAMKEESGK
;
A
#
# COMPACT_ATOMS: atom_id res chain seq x y z
N PHE A 1 -45.56 -28.15 9.41
CA PHE A 1 -44.91 -28.00 10.73
C PHE A 1 -43.63 -27.17 10.65
N SER A 2 -42.61 -27.55 9.88
CA SER A 2 -41.34 -26.80 9.78
C SER A 2 -41.48 -25.33 9.33
N LYS A 3 -42.37 -25.04 8.37
CA LYS A 3 -42.67 -23.65 7.96
C LYS A 3 -43.19 -22.78 9.12
N LEU A 4 -44.05 -23.33 9.98
CA LEU A 4 -44.60 -22.60 11.13
C LEU A 4 -43.51 -22.30 12.17
N LEU A 5 -42.65 -23.27 12.48
CA LEU A 5 -41.53 -23.05 13.40
C LEU A 5 -40.55 -22.00 12.87
N HIS A 6 -40.25 -22.01 11.58
CA HIS A 6 -39.40 -21.00 10.96
C HIS A 6 -40.09 -19.63 10.89
N ALA A 7 -41.39 -19.56 10.58
CA ALA A 7 -42.16 -18.33 10.63
C ALA A 7 -42.10 -17.67 12.02
N ILE A 8 -42.23 -18.47 13.09
CA ILE A 8 -42.08 -17.99 14.49
C ILE A 8 -40.64 -17.53 14.74
N ARG A 9 -39.64 -18.36 14.41
CA ARG A 9 -38.23 -18.06 14.68
C ARG A 9 -37.75 -16.77 14.00
N PHE A 10 -38.14 -16.57 12.75
CA PHE A 10 -37.72 -15.41 11.94
C PHE A 10 -38.73 -14.25 12.00
N GLY A 11 -39.81 -14.39 12.76
CA GLY A 11 -40.86 -13.37 12.88
C GLY A 11 -41.49 -12.99 11.54
N SER A 12 -41.65 -13.96 10.64
CA SER A 12 -42.09 -13.72 9.26
C SER A 12 -43.26 -14.63 8.89
N ASP A 13 -44.45 -14.03 8.78
CA ASP A 13 -45.68 -14.67 8.31
C ASP A 13 -45.56 -15.14 6.85
N GLN A 14 -44.77 -14.45 6.03
CA GLN A 14 -44.47 -14.81 4.65
C GLN A 14 -43.86 -16.21 4.52
N ILE A 15 -43.09 -16.69 5.49
CA ILE A 15 -42.55 -18.07 5.47
C ILE A 15 -43.67 -19.12 5.50
N LEU A 16 -44.80 -18.78 6.14
CA LEU A 16 -45.94 -19.67 6.28
C LEU A 16 -46.93 -19.53 5.11
N PHE A 17 -47.23 -18.29 4.70
CA PHE A 17 -48.33 -17.99 3.77
C PHE A 17 -47.90 -17.68 2.33
N SER A 18 -46.61 -17.45 2.06
CA SER A 18 -46.16 -17.16 0.70
C SER A 18 -46.05 -18.42 -0.14
N ASP A 19 -46.68 -18.42 -1.31
CA ASP A 19 -46.54 -19.48 -2.32
C ASP A 19 -45.11 -19.54 -2.92
N ARG A 20 -44.28 -18.51 -2.68
CA ARG A 20 -42.86 -18.51 -3.09
C ARG A 20 -42.00 -19.44 -2.23
N VAL A 21 -42.45 -19.83 -1.04
CA VAL A 21 -41.73 -20.78 -0.19
C VAL A 21 -42.21 -22.19 -0.51
N THR A 22 -41.42 -22.92 -1.28
CA THR A 22 -41.70 -24.30 -1.72
C THR A 22 -40.99 -25.33 -0.84
N SER A 23 -41.20 -26.62 -1.11
CA SER A 23 -40.43 -27.71 -0.49
C SER A 23 -38.94 -27.70 -0.84
N GLU A 24 -38.56 -27.00 -1.92
CA GLU A 24 -37.17 -26.84 -2.36
C GLU A 24 -36.48 -25.62 -1.73
N SER A 25 -37.25 -24.75 -1.05
CA SER A 25 -36.72 -23.53 -0.45
C SER A 25 -35.80 -23.84 0.72
N GLN A 26 -34.63 -23.20 0.73
CA GLN A 26 -33.67 -23.29 1.83
C GLN A 26 -33.64 -21.99 2.63
N ILE A 27 -33.51 -22.11 3.95
CA ILE A 27 -33.34 -20.96 4.84
C ILE A 27 -31.85 -20.79 5.15
N LEU A 28 -31.33 -19.61 4.82
CA LEU A 28 -29.97 -19.25 5.15
C LEU A 28 -29.89 -18.68 6.58
N TYR A 29 -29.43 -19.51 7.52
CA TYR A 29 -29.27 -19.12 8.93
C TYR A 29 -28.08 -18.21 9.16
N ASP A 30 -26.89 -18.68 8.78
CA ASP A 30 -25.63 -18.00 8.99
C ASP A 30 -25.15 -17.44 7.66
N ARG A 31 -25.30 -16.12 7.51
CA ARG A 31 -24.83 -15.39 6.32
C ARG A 31 -23.36 -15.02 6.41
N ASP A 32 -22.83 -14.86 7.61
CA ASP A 32 -21.43 -14.50 7.85
C ASP A 32 -20.54 -15.75 7.69
N PRO A 33 -19.61 -15.77 6.71
CA PRO A 33 -18.68 -16.88 6.52
C PRO A 33 -17.83 -17.16 7.76
N LYS A 34 -17.43 -16.13 8.51
CA LYS A 34 -16.64 -16.31 9.74
C LYS A 34 -17.43 -17.06 10.79
N THR A 35 -18.68 -16.65 11.03
CA THR A 35 -19.61 -17.36 11.93
C THR A 35 -19.83 -18.83 11.53
N ARG A 36 -19.94 -19.11 10.22
CA ARG A 36 -20.04 -20.50 9.73
C ARG A 36 -18.80 -21.31 10.06
N VAL A 37 -17.62 -20.80 9.75
CA VAL A 37 -16.35 -21.49 10.04
C VAL A 37 -16.19 -21.69 11.55
N SER A 38 -16.54 -20.71 12.39
CA SER A 38 -16.43 -20.85 13.85
C SER A 38 -17.36 -21.90 14.44
N LYS A 39 -18.51 -22.16 13.81
CA LYS A 39 -19.41 -23.25 14.23
C LYS A 39 -18.84 -24.62 13.88
N VAL A 40 -18.11 -24.74 12.77
CA VAL A 40 -17.49 -26.00 12.32
C VAL A 40 -16.17 -26.28 13.06
N ALA A 41 -15.39 -25.24 13.35
CA ALA A 41 -14.10 -25.33 14.02
C ALA A 41 -13.94 -24.24 15.10
N PRO A 42 -14.65 -24.35 16.24
CA PRO A 42 -14.67 -23.31 17.29
C PRO A 42 -13.33 -23.13 18.02
N TYR A 43 -12.43 -24.10 17.90
CA TYR A 43 -11.09 -24.08 18.49
C TYR A 43 -10.06 -23.33 17.63
N LEU A 44 -10.41 -22.90 16.42
CA LEU A 44 -9.56 -22.05 15.59
C LEU A 44 -9.83 -20.58 15.90
N THR A 45 -8.77 -19.81 16.08
CA THR A 45 -8.88 -18.36 16.09
C THR A 45 -8.99 -17.90 14.65
N LEU A 46 -10.11 -17.29 14.25
CA LEU A 46 -10.36 -16.91 12.86
C LEU A 46 -9.96 -15.46 12.60
N ASP A 47 -9.33 -15.23 11.44
CA ASP A 47 -9.01 -13.89 10.96
C ASP A 47 -10.26 -13.02 10.85
N GLY A 48 -10.09 -11.71 11.00
CA GLY A 48 -11.20 -10.76 10.86
C GLY A 48 -11.37 -10.22 9.46
N ARG A 49 -10.49 -10.52 8.50
CA ARG A 49 -10.61 -10.16 7.09
C ARG A 49 -11.00 -11.37 6.23
N VAL A 50 -12.30 -11.56 6.04
CA VAL A 50 -12.86 -12.50 5.06
C VAL A 50 -12.82 -11.88 3.67
N TYR A 51 -12.44 -12.64 2.64
CA TYR A 51 -12.37 -12.12 1.27
C TYR A 51 -12.97 -13.09 0.24
N PRO A 52 -13.67 -12.57 -0.78
CA PRO A 52 -14.24 -13.41 -1.82
C PRO A 52 -13.20 -13.72 -2.90
N ALA A 53 -13.32 -14.90 -3.50
CA ALA A 53 -12.59 -15.31 -4.69
C ALA A 53 -13.54 -16.05 -5.64
N VAL A 54 -13.30 -15.94 -6.94
CA VAL A 54 -13.97 -16.79 -7.93
C VAL A 54 -13.08 -18.01 -8.11
N VAL A 55 -13.58 -19.17 -7.70
CA VAL A 55 -12.84 -20.43 -7.72
C VAL A 55 -13.69 -21.44 -8.47
N ASP A 56 -13.16 -21.94 -9.59
CA ASP A 56 -13.83 -22.91 -10.46
C ASP A 56 -15.25 -22.43 -10.87
N GLY A 57 -15.37 -21.13 -11.17
CA GLY A 57 -16.63 -20.48 -11.57
C GLY A 57 -17.63 -20.21 -10.44
N ARG A 58 -17.29 -20.53 -9.17
CA ARG A 58 -18.13 -20.25 -8.00
C ARG A 58 -17.49 -19.20 -7.10
N VAL A 59 -18.31 -18.36 -6.47
CA VAL A 59 -17.82 -17.41 -5.45
C VAL A 59 -17.60 -18.17 -4.15
N LYS A 60 -16.36 -18.19 -3.66
CA LYS A 60 -15.98 -18.74 -2.36
C LYS A 60 -15.42 -17.64 -1.47
N TRP A 61 -15.90 -17.60 -0.24
CA TRP A 61 -15.29 -16.79 0.81
C TRP A 61 -14.12 -17.54 1.41
N ILE A 62 -12.96 -16.91 1.47
CA ILE A 62 -11.77 -17.47 2.10
C ILE A 62 -11.64 -16.85 3.50
N VAL A 63 -11.43 -17.71 4.49
CA VAL A 63 -11.23 -17.35 5.89
C VAL A 63 -9.96 -17.99 6.40
N ASP A 64 -9.04 -17.18 6.91
CA ASP A 64 -7.82 -17.66 7.53
C ASP A 64 -8.09 -18.16 8.96
N GLY A 65 -7.64 -19.38 9.24
CA GLY A 65 -7.78 -20.04 10.55
C GLY A 65 -6.42 -20.23 11.22
N TYR A 66 -6.32 -19.75 12.45
CA TYR A 66 -5.11 -19.84 13.25
C TYR A 66 -5.23 -20.88 14.35
N THR A 67 -4.19 -21.70 14.50
CA THR A 67 -3.97 -22.40 15.76
C THR A 67 -3.24 -21.46 16.71
N THR A 68 -3.67 -21.45 17.96
CA THR A 68 -3.11 -20.57 19.00
C THR A 68 -2.92 -21.35 20.29
N SER A 69 -1.98 -20.88 21.12
CA SER A 69 -1.77 -21.39 22.47
C SER A 69 -1.16 -20.28 23.34
N ASP A 70 -1.49 -20.31 24.62
CA ASP A 70 -0.90 -19.47 25.68
C ASP A 70 0.20 -20.20 26.45
N SER A 71 0.47 -21.46 26.09
CA SER A 71 1.30 -22.39 26.86
C SER A 71 2.57 -22.79 26.10
N TYR A 72 2.96 -22.07 25.05
CA TYR A 72 4.16 -22.40 24.28
C TYR A 72 5.41 -21.93 25.02
N PRO A 73 6.38 -22.81 25.31
CA PRO A 73 7.52 -22.47 26.17
C PRO A 73 8.44 -21.44 25.49
N TYR A 74 9.09 -20.60 26.31
CA TYR A 74 10.07 -19.60 25.87
C TYR A 74 9.57 -18.62 24.79
N SER A 75 8.27 -18.33 24.78
CA SER A 75 7.66 -17.41 23.82
C SER A 75 6.97 -16.22 24.49
N GLN A 76 7.00 -15.08 23.81
CA GLN A 76 6.45 -13.82 24.30
C GLN A 76 4.92 -13.83 24.29
N MET A 77 4.32 -13.68 25.47
CA MET A 77 2.88 -13.48 25.61
C MET A 77 2.46 -12.14 25.00
N THR A 78 1.45 -12.19 24.13
CA THR A 78 0.94 -11.05 23.38
C THR A 78 -0.58 -11.05 23.40
N ASP A 79 -1.20 -9.87 23.51
CA ASP A 79 -2.64 -9.73 23.34
C ASP A 79 -2.94 -9.55 21.84
N PHE A 80 -3.41 -10.61 21.19
CA PHE A 80 -3.66 -10.62 19.76
C PHE A 80 -4.72 -9.61 19.33
N GLY A 81 -5.73 -9.35 20.16
CA GLY A 81 -6.77 -8.38 19.81
C GLY A 81 -6.21 -6.97 19.77
N LYS A 82 -5.40 -6.60 20.77
CA LYS A 82 -4.77 -5.28 20.83
C LYS A 82 -3.76 -5.05 19.70
N VAL A 83 -2.87 -6.00 19.42
CA VAL A 83 -1.78 -5.80 18.44
C VAL A 83 -2.23 -5.91 16.98
N THR A 84 -3.48 -6.33 16.76
CA THR A 84 -4.08 -6.41 15.42
C THR A 84 -5.07 -5.28 15.12
N GLN A 85 -5.20 -4.30 16.03
CA GLN A 85 -5.95 -3.06 15.81
C GLN A 85 -5.12 -2.05 15.00
N ASP A 86 -5.82 -1.33 14.12
CA ASP A 86 -5.32 -0.26 13.25
C ASP A 86 -6.49 0.56 12.70
N SER A 87 -6.20 1.54 11.84
CA SER A 87 -7.22 2.40 11.23
C SER A 87 -8.29 1.62 10.46
N THR A 88 -7.90 0.59 9.70
CA THR A 88 -8.86 -0.20 8.91
C THR A 88 -9.79 -1.05 9.78
N THR A 89 -9.27 -1.70 10.82
CA THR A 89 -10.05 -2.56 11.72
C THR A 89 -10.95 -1.78 12.66
N THR A 90 -10.57 -0.54 12.98
CA THR A 90 -11.35 0.38 13.82
C THR A 90 -12.50 1.02 13.05
N THR A 91 -12.29 1.38 11.78
CA THR A 91 -13.29 2.07 10.95
C THR A 91 -14.21 1.12 10.18
N SER A 92 -13.78 -0.11 9.88
CA SER A 92 -14.56 -1.07 9.10
C SER A 92 -15.57 -1.86 9.94
N HIS A 93 -16.74 -2.14 9.35
CA HIS A 93 -17.72 -3.06 9.92
C HIS A 93 -17.41 -4.54 9.60
N SER A 94 -16.76 -4.79 8.46
CA SER A 94 -16.52 -6.14 7.92
C SER A 94 -15.10 -6.66 8.17
N ILE A 95 -14.14 -5.76 8.44
CA ILE A 95 -12.75 -6.11 8.71
C ILE A 95 -12.50 -5.83 10.19
N LYS A 96 -12.16 -6.87 10.94
CA LYS A 96 -11.87 -6.77 12.38
C LYS A 96 -10.45 -7.27 12.69
N GLY A 97 -9.91 -6.85 13.82
CA GLY A 97 -8.73 -7.50 14.40
C GLY A 97 -9.07 -8.91 14.87
N LEU A 98 -8.07 -9.60 15.41
CA LEU A 98 -8.30 -10.84 16.14
C LEU A 98 -9.12 -10.59 17.40
N THR A 99 -9.76 -11.64 17.90
CA THR A 99 -10.42 -11.59 19.20
C THR A 99 -9.39 -11.35 20.30
N ASN A 100 -9.77 -10.60 21.33
CA ASN A 100 -8.92 -10.38 22.51
C ASN A 100 -8.59 -11.74 23.15
N GLN A 101 -7.33 -12.15 22.97
CA GLN A 101 -6.82 -13.41 23.43
C GLN A 101 -5.34 -13.19 23.74
N ARG A 102 -4.94 -13.45 24.99
CA ARG A 102 -3.54 -13.50 25.37
C ARG A 102 -3.00 -14.85 24.98
N ALA A 103 -2.04 -14.87 24.07
CA ALA A 103 -1.40 -16.08 23.60
C ALA A 103 0.06 -15.80 23.24
N ASN A 104 0.87 -16.85 23.21
CA ASN A 104 2.29 -16.79 22.87
C ASN A 104 2.65 -17.73 21.71
N TYR A 105 1.64 -18.28 21.04
CA TYR A 105 1.77 -19.09 19.85
C TYR A 105 0.67 -18.77 18.85
N ILE A 106 1.05 -18.63 17.58
CA ILE A 106 0.12 -18.47 16.47
C ILE A 106 0.72 -19.05 15.19
N ARG A 107 -0.06 -19.85 14.47
CA ARG A 107 0.27 -20.34 13.11
C ARG A 107 -0.96 -20.24 12.22
N ASN A 108 -0.77 -19.82 10.98
CA ASN A 108 -1.81 -19.87 9.95
C ASN A 108 -1.94 -21.31 9.42
N SER A 109 -2.54 -22.17 10.24
CA SER A 109 -2.53 -23.61 9.99
C SER A 109 -3.68 -24.08 9.11
N VAL A 110 -4.73 -23.27 8.95
CA VAL A 110 -5.92 -23.64 8.19
C VAL A 110 -6.31 -22.52 7.22
N LYS A 111 -6.55 -22.87 5.96
CA LYS A 111 -7.32 -22.03 5.04
C LYS A 111 -8.72 -22.62 4.97
N ALA A 112 -9.75 -21.86 5.34
CA ALA A 112 -11.14 -22.28 5.21
C ALA A 112 -11.77 -21.63 3.98
N THR A 113 -12.66 -22.35 3.30
CA THR A 113 -13.52 -21.78 2.25
C THR A 113 -14.99 -21.99 2.59
N VAL A 114 -15.81 -20.96 2.35
CA VAL A 114 -17.27 -21.04 2.45
C VAL A 114 -17.86 -20.75 1.08
N ASP A 115 -18.56 -21.70 0.47
CA ASP A 115 -19.23 -21.48 -0.80
C ASP A 115 -20.36 -20.44 -0.63
N ALA A 116 -20.40 -19.41 -1.46
CA ALA A 116 -21.37 -18.33 -1.31
C ALA A 116 -22.81 -18.74 -1.65
N TYR A 117 -23.00 -19.85 -2.37
CA TYR A 117 -24.31 -20.32 -2.82
C TYR A 117 -24.93 -21.30 -1.82
N ASP A 118 -24.22 -22.37 -1.45
CA ASP A 118 -24.75 -23.41 -0.55
C ASP A 118 -24.22 -23.31 0.89
N GLY A 119 -23.20 -22.49 1.13
CA GLY A 119 -22.60 -22.31 2.45
C GLY A 119 -21.72 -23.46 2.92
N SER A 120 -21.43 -24.46 2.07
CA SER A 120 -20.51 -25.55 2.41
C SER A 120 -19.17 -25.00 2.89
N VAL A 121 -18.65 -25.59 3.98
CA VAL A 121 -17.40 -25.19 4.61
C VAL A 121 -16.36 -26.28 4.38
N ASP A 122 -15.23 -25.90 3.78
CA ASP A 122 -14.07 -26.76 3.65
C ASP A 122 -12.90 -26.20 4.46
N LEU A 123 -12.25 -27.06 5.25
CA LEU A 123 -11.06 -26.71 6.04
C LEU A 123 -9.84 -27.39 5.44
N TYR A 124 -8.91 -26.61 4.88
CA TYR A 124 -7.66 -27.12 4.32
C TYR A 124 -6.51 -26.91 5.29
N VAL A 125 -5.77 -27.97 5.61
CA VAL A 125 -4.55 -27.87 6.43
C VAL A 125 -3.45 -27.23 5.60
N TRP A 126 -3.09 -25.99 5.94
CA TRP A 126 -2.08 -25.18 5.27
C TRP A 126 -0.68 -25.44 5.81
N ASP A 127 -0.50 -25.30 7.13
CA ASP A 127 0.76 -25.62 7.80
C ASP A 127 0.75 -27.07 8.29
N THR A 128 1.23 -27.98 7.44
CA THR A 128 1.31 -29.42 7.78
C THR A 128 2.35 -29.73 8.86
N LYS A 129 3.20 -28.78 9.24
CA LYS A 129 4.24 -28.98 10.25
C LYS A 129 3.78 -28.58 11.65
N ASP A 130 2.78 -27.70 11.76
CA ASP A 130 2.23 -27.22 13.03
C ASP A 130 1.78 -28.39 13.94
N PRO A 131 2.34 -28.53 15.17
CA PRO A 131 1.93 -29.57 16.11
C PRO A 131 0.48 -29.41 16.60
N VAL A 132 -0.03 -28.19 16.69
CA VAL A 132 -1.39 -27.93 17.22
C VAL A 132 -2.44 -28.41 16.24
N ILE A 133 -2.29 -28.12 14.95
CA ILE A 133 -3.23 -28.63 13.94
C ILE A 133 -3.15 -30.15 13.78
N LYS A 134 -1.98 -30.76 13.96
CA LYS A 134 -1.84 -32.23 13.98
C LYS A 134 -2.67 -32.85 15.11
N ALA A 135 -2.65 -32.25 16.30
CA ALA A 135 -3.48 -32.71 17.41
C ALA A 135 -4.98 -32.60 17.08
N TRP A 136 -5.43 -31.45 16.56
CA TRP A 136 -6.84 -31.26 16.19
C TRP A 136 -7.29 -32.21 15.06
N ARG A 137 -6.43 -32.48 14.08
CA ARG A 137 -6.71 -33.44 13.00
C ARG A 137 -6.87 -34.87 13.51
N SER A 138 -6.12 -35.25 14.55
CA SER A 138 -6.26 -36.55 15.21
C SER A 138 -7.54 -36.66 16.04
N ILE A 139 -7.96 -35.58 16.70
CA ILE A 139 -9.21 -35.53 17.49
C ILE A 139 -10.44 -35.58 16.59
N PHE A 140 -10.39 -34.92 15.43
CA PHE A 140 -11.51 -34.78 14.49
C PHE A 140 -11.18 -35.39 13.12
N PRO A 141 -11.09 -36.72 13.00
CA PRO A 141 -10.77 -37.37 11.74
C PRO A 141 -11.83 -37.06 10.67
N GLY A 142 -11.37 -36.77 9.44
CA GLY A 142 -12.25 -36.46 8.30
C GLY A 142 -12.78 -35.02 8.24
N HIS A 143 -12.59 -34.20 9.27
CA HIS A 143 -13.01 -32.79 9.27
C HIS A 143 -12.12 -31.88 8.41
N TYR A 144 -10.91 -32.34 8.08
CA TYR A 144 -9.90 -31.59 7.37
C TYR A 144 -9.58 -32.19 6.01
N ARG A 145 -9.32 -31.32 5.04
CA ARG A 145 -8.79 -31.66 3.73
C ARG A 145 -7.29 -31.39 3.69
N ASP A 146 -6.56 -32.24 2.99
CA ASP A 146 -5.15 -32.02 2.72
C ASP A 146 -4.95 -30.85 1.75
N ILE A 147 -3.80 -30.18 1.86
CA ILE A 147 -3.41 -29.11 0.95
C ILE A 147 -3.42 -29.55 -0.52
N SER A 148 -3.16 -30.83 -0.80
CA SER A 148 -3.24 -31.42 -2.15
C SER A 148 -4.63 -31.35 -2.79
N LYS A 149 -5.68 -31.06 -2.01
CA LYS A 149 -7.05 -30.87 -2.50
C LYS A 149 -7.37 -29.42 -2.84
N ILE A 150 -6.46 -28.48 -2.60
CA ILE A 150 -6.61 -27.08 -3.01
C ILE A 150 -6.37 -27.00 -4.53
N SER A 151 -7.39 -26.57 -5.29
CA SER A 151 -7.27 -26.38 -6.74
C SER A 151 -6.25 -25.28 -7.06
N GLY A 152 -5.66 -25.33 -8.26
CA GLY A 152 -4.73 -24.28 -8.71
C GLY A 152 -5.42 -22.91 -8.79
N ASP A 153 -6.71 -22.89 -9.08
CA ASP A 153 -7.51 -21.67 -9.09
C ASP A 153 -7.67 -21.08 -7.67
N LEU A 154 -7.97 -21.92 -6.67
CA LEU A 154 -7.97 -21.47 -5.28
C LEU A 154 -6.58 -21.00 -4.82
N MET A 155 -5.51 -21.70 -5.21
CA MET A 155 -4.14 -21.34 -4.86
C MET A 155 -3.80 -19.89 -5.27
N LYS A 156 -4.18 -19.47 -6.49
CA LYS A 156 -3.95 -18.10 -7.00
C LYS A 156 -4.56 -16.99 -6.12
N HIS A 157 -5.58 -17.32 -5.35
CA HIS A 157 -6.29 -16.37 -4.50
C HIS A 157 -5.83 -16.39 -3.04
N LEU A 158 -5.07 -17.41 -2.62
CA LEU A 158 -4.57 -17.50 -1.26
C LEU A 158 -3.44 -16.50 -1.05
N ARG A 159 -3.55 -15.73 0.04
CA ARG A 159 -2.57 -14.71 0.41
C ARG A 159 -2.06 -14.89 1.83
N TYR A 160 -0.89 -14.29 2.10
CA TYR A 160 -0.34 -14.25 3.45
C TYR A 160 -1.26 -13.41 4.34
N PRO A 161 -1.67 -13.93 5.51
CA PRO A 161 -2.81 -13.34 6.20
C PRO A 161 -2.40 -12.16 7.07
N GLU A 162 -3.27 -11.16 7.08
CA GLU A 162 -2.95 -9.85 7.61
C GLU A 162 -2.83 -9.82 9.12
N SER A 163 -3.70 -10.53 9.84
CA SER A 163 -3.66 -10.53 11.31
C SER A 163 -2.40 -11.20 11.84
N LEU A 164 -1.93 -12.28 11.20
CA LEU A 164 -0.64 -12.89 11.53
C LEU A 164 0.51 -11.91 11.29
N PHE A 165 0.51 -11.23 10.14
CA PHE A 165 1.53 -10.24 9.84
C PHE A 165 1.53 -9.08 10.84
N LYS A 166 0.36 -8.64 11.31
CA LYS A 166 0.24 -7.63 12.38
C LYS A 166 0.87 -8.08 13.70
N VAL A 167 0.66 -9.33 14.11
CA VAL A 167 1.34 -9.90 15.29
C VAL A 167 2.86 -9.95 15.06
N GLN A 168 3.30 -10.42 13.90
CA GLN A 168 4.72 -10.54 13.58
C GLN A 168 5.43 -9.18 13.53
N ARG A 169 4.83 -8.18 12.86
CA ARG A 169 5.41 -6.83 12.78
C ARG A 169 5.45 -6.16 14.15
N HIS A 170 4.47 -6.42 15.02
CA HIS A 170 4.49 -5.90 16.39
C HIS A 170 5.67 -6.48 17.20
N LEU A 171 5.90 -7.79 17.10
CA LEU A 171 7.02 -8.43 17.79
C LEU A 171 8.38 -7.98 17.22
N LEU A 172 8.51 -7.94 15.89
CA LEU A 172 9.74 -7.50 15.21
C LEU A 172 10.13 -6.06 15.57
N ALA A 173 9.19 -5.22 15.97
CA ALA A 173 9.49 -3.86 16.44
C ALA A 173 10.48 -3.84 17.62
N LYS A 174 10.56 -4.93 18.40
CA LYS A 174 11.53 -5.11 19.50
C LYS A 174 12.58 -6.16 19.21
N TYR A 175 12.16 -7.30 18.64
CA TYR A 175 13.02 -8.47 18.45
C TYR A 175 13.91 -8.42 17.19
N HIS A 176 13.88 -7.32 16.43
CA HIS A 176 14.93 -7.07 15.44
C HIS A 176 16.27 -6.71 16.10
N VAL A 177 16.25 -6.21 17.35
CA VAL A 177 17.44 -5.93 18.14
C VAL A 177 18.03 -7.23 18.67
N ASP A 178 19.22 -7.59 18.18
CA ASP A 178 19.88 -8.87 18.46
C ASP A 178 20.97 -8.79 19.54
N THR A 179 21.34 -7.59 20.00
CA THR A 179 22.31 -7.41 21.09
C THR A 179 21.63 -7.18 22.45
N ALA A 180 22.10 -7.88 23.47
CA ALA A 180 21.52 -7.83 24.82
C ALA A 180 21.56 -6.42 25.44
N SER A 181 22.65 -5.67 25.23
CA SER A 181 22.82 -4.33 25.77
C SER A 181 21.85 -3.32 25.15
N GLN A 182 21.65 -3.36 23.83
CA GLN A 182 20.68 -2.49 23.14
C GLN A 182 19.24 -2.89 23.47
N PHE A 183 18.96 -4.19 23.55
CA PHE A 183 17.63 -4.67 23.93
C PHE A 183 17.26 -4.22 25.35
N PHE A 184 18.23 -4.23 26.28
CA PHE A 184 18.03 -3.77 27.65
C PHE A 184 17.80 -2.25 27.75
N SER A 185 18.52 -1.45 26.96
CA SER A 185 18.32 0.01 26.94
C SER A 185 16.99 0.40 26.27
N GLY A 186 16.54 -0.40 25.30
CA GLY A 186 15.33 -0.14 24.51
C GLY A 186 15.45 1.05 23.54
N GLU A 187 16.67 1.59 23.38
CA GLU A 187 16.93 2.78 22.54
C GLU A 187 16.74 2.51 21.05
N ASP A 188 16.98 1.27 20.62
CA ASP A 188 16.83 0.84 19.23
C ASP A 188 15.47 0.19 18.95
N PHE A 189 14.50 0.27 19.87
CA PHE A 189 13.15 -0.23 19.57
C PHE A 189 12.45 0.64 18.53
N TRP A 190 11.64 -0.01 17.71
CA TRP A 190 10.82 0.62 16.70
C TRP A 190 9.35 0.55 17.07
N GLN A 191 8.53 1.26 16.30
CA GLN A 191 7.08 1.18 16.36
C GLN A 191 6.49 1.33 14.96
N ILE A 192 5.26 0.83 14.81
CA ILE A 192 4.44 1.09 13.63
C ILE A 192 4.00 2.56 13.72
N PRO A 193 4.06 3.33 12.62
CA PRO A 193 3.59 4.72 12.63
C PRO A 193 2.07 4.80 12.89
N VAL A 194 1.67 5.87 13.56
CA VAL A 194 0.26 6.31 13.61
C VAL A 194 -0.21 6.60 12.19
N ASP A 195 -1.45 6.26 11.86
CA ASP A 195 -2.01 6.53 10.53
C ASP A 195 -2.22 8.05 10.36
N PRO A 196 -1.44 8.72 9.48
CA PRO A 196 -1.49 10.16 9.39
C PRO A 196 -2.69 10.68 8.58
N THR A 197 -3.44 9.77 7.94
CA THR A 197 -4.61 10.08 7.10
C THR A 197 -5.92 10.05 7.89
N GLU A 198 -5.87 9.51 9.11
CA GLU A 198 -7.03 9.39 10.00
C GLU A 198 -7.40 10.71 10.68
N SER A 199 -8.58 10.75 11.32
CA SER A 199 -9.02 11.95 12.05
C SER A 199 -8.04 12.35 13.17
N GLN A 200 -7.97 13.63 13.51
CA GLN A 200 -7.14 14.12 14.63
C GLN A 200 -7.42 13.39 15.95
N LYS A 201 -8.66 12.94 16.17
CA LYS A 201 -9.02 12.15 17.35
C LYS A 201 -8.35 10.77 17.30
N ALA A 202 -8.46 10.06 16.18
CA ALA A 202 -7.82 8.75 15.99
C ALA A 202 -6.29 8.84 16.07
N GLN A 203 -5.70 9.91 15.54
CA GLN A 203 -4.26 10.16 15.67
C GLN A 203 -3.84 10.37 17.14
N LYS A 204 -4.64 11.10 17.93
CA LYS A 204 -4.42 11.26 19.39
C LYS A 204 -4.61 9.97 20.20
N GLU A 205 -5.37 9.03 19.65
CA GLU A 205 -5.56 7.68 20.22
C GLU A 205 -4.50 6.70 19.71
N ASP A 206 -3.46 7.19 19.01
CA ASP A 206 -2.36 6.42 18.43
C ASP A 206 -2.84 5.26 17.54
N ILE A 207 -3.91 5.48 16.77
CA ILE A 207 -4.42 4.48 15.82
C ILE A 207 -3.38 4.24 14.72
N LEU A 208 -2.86 3.01 14.68
CA LEU A 208 -1.73 2.63 13.84
C LEU A 208 -2.11 2.48 12.37
N GLN A 209 -1.12 2.65 11.49
CA GLN A 209 -1.26 2.38 10.07
C GLN A 209 -1.41 0.86 9.79
N PRO A 210 -2.35 0.44 8.93
CA PRO A 210 -2.53 -0.95 8.54
C PRO A 210 -1.39 -1.39 7.61
N PRO A 211 -1.12 -2.69 7.49
CA PRO A 211 -0.27 -3.19 6.42
C PRO A 211 -1.02 -3.18 5.08
N TYR A 212 -0.30 -3.03 3.97
CA TYR A 212 -0.89 -2.92 2.63
C TYR A 212 -0.42 -4.05 1.71
N TYR A 213 -1.35 -4.64 0.96
CA TYR A 213 -1.01 -5.58 -0.11
C TYR A 213 -0.60 -4.79 -1.35
N LEU A 214 0.62 -5.03 -1.83
CA LEU A 214 1.21 -4.34 -2.97
C LEU A 214 2.01 -5.32 -3.81
N THR A 215 1.99 -5.14 -5.12
CA THR A 215 2.89 -5.86 -6.02
C THR A 215 4.12 -5.00 -6.24
N LEU A 216 5.25 -5.40 -5.64
CA LEU A 216 6.47 -4.61 -5.63
C LEU A 216 7.67 -5.45 -6.02
N GLN A 217 8.67 -4.81 -6.62
CA GLN A 217 9.97 -5.41 -6.82
C GLN A 217 10.93 -4.82 -5.79
N THR A 218 11.12 -5.51 -4.66
CA THR A 218 11.97 -5.05 -3.56
C THR A 218 13.23 -5.90 -3.39
N GLY A 219 14.32 -5.25 -2.99
CA GLY A 219 15.60 -5.90 -2.66
C GLY A 219 16.14 -6.76 -3.80
N ASP A 220 16.29 -8.05 -3.52
CA ASP A 220 16.84 -9.10 -4.37
C ASP A 220 15.81 -9.73 -5.34
N ALA A 221 14.55 -9.27 -5.33
CA ALA A 221 13.52 -9.79 -6.21
C ALA A 221 13.78 -9.43 -7.68
N LYS A 222 13.86 -10.46 -8.54
CA LYS A 222 14.07 -10.29 -10.00
C LYS A 222 12.82 -9.87 -10.78
N LYS A 223 11.65 -10.01 -10.17
CA LYS A 223 10.33 -9.69 -10.74
C LYS A 223 9.46 -9.05 -9.66
N PRO A 224 8.40 -8.31 -10.02
CA PRO A 224 7.42 -7.84 -9.06
C PRO A 224 6.75 -9.02 -8.34
N VAL A 225 6.55 -8.87 -7.04
CA VAL A 225 6.04 -9.89 -6.14
C VAL A 225 4.88 -9.31 -5.34
N PHE A 226 3.75 -10.02 -5.31
CA PHE A 226 2.61 -9.66 -4.47
C PHE A 226 2.98 -9.87 -3.00
N SER A 227 3.05 -8.77 -2.25
CA SER A 227 3.57 -8.73 -0.89
C SER A 227 2.65 -7.95 0.03
N LEU A 228 2.65 -8.30 1.31
CA LEU A 228 2.07 -7.48 2.36
C LEU A 228 3.19 -6.68 3.01
N VAL A 229 3.02 -5.36 3.14
CA VAL A 229 4.08 -4.46 3.58
C VAL A 229 3.70 -3.67 4.83
N SER A 230 4.71 -3.23 5.59
CA SER A 230 4.58 -2.31 6.71
C SER A 230 5.83 -1.45 6.84
N THR A 231 5.69 -0.28 7.43
CA THR A 231 6.79 0.63 7.75
C THR A 231 7.06 0.66 9.26
N TYR A 232 8.25 1.12 9.63
CA TYR A 232 8.66 1.38 11.01
C TYR A 232 9.25 2.77 11.16
N ILE A 233 9.02 3.36 12.32
CA ILE A 233 9.68 4.56 12.82
C ILE A 233 10.33 4.24 14.19
N PRO A 234 11.32 5.01 14.65
CA PRO A 234 11.86 4.84 16.00
C PRO A 234 10.77 4.93 17.08
N ALA A 235 10.84 4.08 18.10
CA ALA A 235 9.94 4.16 19.24
C ALA A 235 10.30 5.35 20.15
N GLY A 236 9.31 5.89 20.87
CA GLY A 236 9.55 6.94 21.87
C GLY A 236 8.37 7.90 22.02
N LYS A 237 8.49 8.86 22.95
CA LYS A 237 7.49 9.93 23.15
C LYS A 237 7.78 11.19 22.35
N SER A 238 9.04 11.42 21.99
CA SER A 238 9.49 12.49 21.08
C SER A 238 10.00 11.79 19.83
N THR A 239 9.08 11.36 18.98
CA THR A 239 9.42 10.55 17.81
C THR A 239 9.93 11.45 16.72
N ARG A 240 11.22 11.29 16.39
CA ARG A 240 11.66 11.62 15.04
C ARG A 240 10.89 10.67 14.12
N GLU A 241 9.85 11.17 13.47
CA GLU A 241 9.06 10.40 12.50
C GLU A 241 9.84 10.21 11.19
N ILE A 242 11.06 9.68 11.30
CA ILE A 242 11.89 9.25 10.18
C ILE A 242 11.64 7.76 9.95
N LEU A 243 11.65 7.35 8.69
CA LEU A 243 11.52 5.94 8.35
C LEU A 243 12.79 5.20 8.72
N THR A 244 12.67 4.17 9.56
CA THR A 244 13.81 3.35 10.02
C THR A 244 13.77 1.92 9.48
N GLY A 245 12.59 1.45 9.06
CA GLY A 245 12.45 0.09 8.55
C GLY A 245 11.30 -0.06 7.55
N PHE A 246 11.51 -0.94 6.57
CA PHE A 246 10.50 -1.38 5.62
C PHE A 246 10.40 -2.90 5.67
N LEU A 247 9.24 -3.41 6.06
CA LEU A 247 8.95 -4.83 6.19
C LEU A 247 8.07 -5.27 5.02
N SER A 248 8.40 -6.40 4.41
CA SER A 248 7.55 -7.06 3.42
C SER A 248 7.47 -8.55 3.69
N VAL A 249 6.32 -9.16 3.37
CA VAL A 249 6.16 -10.61 3.35
C VAL A 249 5.52 -11.03 2.04
N ASP A 250 6.16 -12.01 1.40
CA ASP A 250 5.69 -12.60 0.16
C ASP A 250 4.30 -13.23 0.36
N SER A 251 3.32 -12.78 -0.40
CA SER A 251 1.92 -13.16 -0.28
C SER A 251 1.42 -14.01 -1.43
N ASP A 252 2.24 -14.24 -2.46
CA ASP A 252 1.87 -15.10 -3.59
C ASP A 252 2.02 -16.58 -3.22
N ALA A 253 0.89 -17.27 -3.09
CA ALA A 253 0.85 -18.71 -2.79
C ALA A 253 1.22 -19.59 -4.00
N GLY A 254 1.27 -19.03 -5.20
CA GLY A 254 1.44 -19.75 -6.46
C GLY A 254 0.11 -20.24 -7.06
N ASP A 255 0.21 -20.92 -8.20
CA ASP A 255 -0.94 -21.40 -8.99
C ASP A 255 -0.99 -22.93 -9.14
N THR A 256 0.02 -23.62 -8.62
CA THR A 256 0.15 -25.07 -8.73
C THR A 256 -0.73 -25.75 -7.67
N PRO A 257 -1.66 -26.66 -8.05
CA PRO A 257 -2.56 -27.31 -7.11
C PRO A 257 -1.82 -27.91 -5.91
N GLY A 258 -2.22 -27.50 -4.71
CA GLY A 258 -1.68 -27.98 -3.43
C GLY A 258 -0.19 -27.77 -3.18
N LYS A 259 0.50 -26.94 -3.96
CA LYS A 259 1.93 -26.65 -3.80
C LYS A 259 2.13 -25.18 -3.46
N ILE A 260 2.53 -24.92 -2.21
CA ILE A 260 2.89 -23.58 -1.73
C ILE A 260 4.11 -23.07 -2.49
N GLY A 261 4.01 -21.86 -3.05
CA GLY A 261 5.11 -21.15 -3.70
C GLY A 261 6.33 -21.03 -2.78
N SER A 262 7.53 -21.21 -3.34
CA SER A 262 8.77 -21.28 -2.56
C SER A 262 9.08 -20.00 -1.77
N ASN A 263 8.57 -18.87 -2.23
CA ASN A 263 8.79 -17.58 -1.58
C ASN A 263 7.67 -17.21 -0.61
N TYR A 264 6.49 -17.87 -0.66
CA TYR A 264 5.34 -17.54 0.17
C TYR A 264 5.71 -17.50 1.65
N GLY A 265 5.36 -16.41 2.33
CA GLY A 265 5.68 -16.19 3.74
C GLY A 265 7.13 -15.82 4.02
N LYS A 266 7.98 -15.60 3.01
CA LYS A 266 9.34 -15.06 3.20
C LYS A 266 9.23 -13.60 3.63
N ILE A 267 9.56 -13.36 4.89
CA ILE A 267 9.65 -12.02 5.48
C ILE A 267 11.00 -11.40 5.11
N ARG A 268 10.99 -10.16 4.63
CA ARG A 268 12.17 -9.35 4.33
C ARG A 268 12.05 -8.04 5.09
N LEU A 269 13.01 -7.78 5.97
CA LEU A 269 13.12 -6.53 6.70
C LEU A 269 14.30 -5.74 6.14
N GLN A 270 14.02 -4.56 5.61
CA GLN A 270 15.02 -3.62 5.15
C GLN A 270 15.16 -2.51 6.18
N GLU A 271 16.30 -2.46 6.85
CA GLU A 271 16.66 -1.41 7.80
C GLU A 271 17.30 -0.24 7.06
N LEU A 272 16.85 0.98 7.37
CA LEU A 272 17.47 2.20 6.86
C LEU A 272 18.61 2.63 7.80
N PRO A 273 19.67 3.28 7.27
CA PRO A 273 20.76 3.79 8.11
C PRO A 273 20.25 4.69 9.24
N LYS A 274 20.82 4.60 10.44
CA LYS A 274 20.39 5.40 11.62
C LYS A 274 20.48 6.92 11.43
N ILE A 275 21.28 7.39 10.45
CA ILE A 275 21.47 8.81 10.10
C ILE A 275 20.55 9.21 8.91
N SER A 276 19.63 8.32 8.50
CA SER A 276 18.67 8.58 7.44
C SER A 276 17.73 9.73 7.82
N ASN A 277 17.58 10.70 6.91
CA ASN A 277 16.57 11.76 7.00
C ASN A 277 15.33 11.43 6.16
N VAL A 278 15.13 10.15 5.82
CA VAL A 278 13.98 9.76 4.99
C VAL A 278 12.69 9.93 5.80
N PRO A 279 11.70 10.70 5.28
CA PRO A 279 10.44 10.94 6.00
C PRO A 279 9.72 9.65 6.37
N GLY A 280 9.24 9.52 7.60
CA GLY A 280 8.21 8.54 7.94
C GLY A 280 6.86 8.98 7.36
N PRO A 281 5.82 8.11 7.43
CA PRO A 281 4.48 8.43 6.93
C PRO A 281 3.91 9.76 7.43
N GLY A 282 4.05 10.07 8.73
CA GLY A 282 3.52 11.33 9.28
C GLY A 282 4.30 12.57 8.84
N GLN A 283 5.63 12.49 8.65
CA GLN A 283 6.40 13.57 8.03
C GLN A 283 6.02 13.78 6.56
N ALA A 284 5.87 12.69 5.79
CA ALA A 284 5.42 12.80 4.40
C ALA A 284 4.03 13.46 4.31
N GLN A 285 3.11 13.10 5.22
CA GLN A 285 1.82 13.76 5.33
C GLN A 285 1.94 15.25 5.65
N ASN A 286 2.82 15.61 6.58
CA ASN A 286 3.07 17.01 6.93
C ASN A 286 3.66 17.79 5.76
N ASN A 287 4.53 17.18 4.95
CA ASN A 287 5.06 17.78 3.73
C ASN A 287 3.95 18.04 2.70
N PHE A 288 3.00 17.11 2.53
CA PHE A 288 1.81 17.34 1.72
C PHE A 288 0.97 18.51 2.25
N ASN A 289 0.74 18.57 3.56
CA ASN A 289 -0.05 19.62 4.18
C ASN A 289 0.62 21.00 4.09
N ALA A 290 1.95 21.06 4.25
CA ALA A 290 2.71 22.30 4.18
C ALA A 290 2.84 22.85 2.76
N ASN A 291 2.60 22.03 1.73
CA ASN A 291 2.65 22.50 0.35
C ASN A 291 1.51 23.49 0.07
N ALA A 292 1.87 24.71 -0.34
CA ALA A 292 0.92 25.80 -0.54
C ALA A 292 -0.13 25.51 -1.63
N ASN A 293 0.26 24.83 -2.71
CA ASN A 293 -0.66 24.47 -3.80
C ASN A 293 -1.66 23.42 -3.34
N VAL A 294 -1.18 22.39 -2.63
CA VAL A 294 -2.04 21.35 -2.04
C VAL A 294 -3.02 21.98 -1.05
N SER A 295 -2.52 22.76 -0.09
CA SER A 295 -3.36 23.42 0.92
C SER A 295 -4.44 24.31 0.30
N LYS A 296 -4.09 25.12 -0.70
CA LYS A 296 -5.04 26.02 -1.38
C LYS A 296 -6.15 25.23 -2.07
N GLU A 297 -5.80 24.20 -2.82
CA GLU A 297 -6.78 23.41 -3.57
C GLU A 297 -7.65 22.55 -2.65
N LEU A 298 -7.07 21.90 -1.64
CA LEU A 298 -7.85 21.12 -0.68
C LEU A 298 -8.86 21.98 0.07
N ASN A 299 -8.48 23.20 0.47
CA ASN A 299 -9.41 24.16 1.08
C ASN A 299 -10.54 24.55 0.11
N LEU A 300 -10.25 24.67 -1.19
CA LEU A 300 -11.27 24.92 -2.21
C LEU A 300 -12.20 23.71 -2.38
N LEU A 301 -11.67 22.49 -2.40
CA LEU A 301 -12.44 21.25 -2.49
C LEU A 301 -13.29 20.97 -1.24
N GLU A 302 -12.86 21.46 -0.07
CA GLU A 302 -13.64 21.42 1.17
C GLU A 302 -14.68 22.56 1.26
N SER A 303 -14.61 23.57 0.37
CA SER A 303 -15.55 24.69 0.42
C SER A 303 -16.96 24.29 -0.03
N GLY A 304 -17.98 24.70 0.75
CA GLY A 304 -19.39 24.51 0.42
C GLY A 304 -20.00 23.22 0.99
N SER A 305 -20.63 22.42 0.13
CA SER A 305 -21.38 21.20 0.51
C SER A 305 -20.62 19.92 0.20
N THR A 306 -19.30 19.96 0.30
CA THR A 306 -18.39 18.84 0.02
C THR A 306 -17.57 18.47 1.26
N LYS A 307 -17.09 17.24 1.29
CA LYS A 307 -16.13 16.73 2.27
C LYS A 307 -14.97 16.09 1.52
N VAL A 308 -13.76 16.55 1.79
CA VAL A 308 -12.55 15.87 1.36
C VAL A 308 -12.33 14.65 2.24
N LYS A 309 -11.99 13.54 1.61
CA LYS A 309 -11.58 12.29 2.25
C LYS A 309 -10.23 11.90 1.70
N ARG A 310 -9.22 11.92 2.55
CA ARG A 310 -7.89 11.39 2.23
C ARG A 310 -7.96 9.87 2.21
N GLY A 311 -7.34 9.28 1.20
CA GLY A 311 -7.14 7.85 1.13
C GLY A 311 -5.88 7.43 1.87
N ASN A 312 -5.52 6.16 1.74
CA ASN A 312 -4.36 5.61 2.43
C ASN A 312 -3.07 6.23 1.88
N LEU A 313 -2.18 6.68 2.77
CA LEU A 313 -0.83 7.10 2.42
C LEU A 313 0.07 5.85 2.29
N ILE A 314 0.50 5.54 1.07
CA ILE A 314 1.30 4.35 0.77
C ILE A 314 2.77 4.77 0.61
N THR A 315 3.67 4.12 1.34
CA THR A 315 5.11 4.30 1.22
C THR A 315 5.70 3.19 0.34
N LEU A 316 6.39 3.57 -0.74
CA LEU A 316 6.90 2.67 -1.77
C LEU A 316 8.41 2.85 -1.95
N PRO A 317 9.23 1.79 -1.77
CA PRO A 317 10.64 1.84 -2.15
C PRO A 317 10.75 1.85 -3.68
N LEU A 318 11.32 2.90 -4.25
CA LEU A 318 11.48 3.08 -5.70
C LEU A 318 12.82 3.75 -6.02
N GLY A 319 13.58 3.19 -6.98
CA GLY A 319 14.75 3.86 -7.56
C GLY A 319 15.87 4.21 -6.58
N GLY A 320 15.99 3.50 -5.45
CA GLY A 320 16.95 3.80 -4.38
C GLY A 320 16.47 4.84 -3.36
N GLY A 321 15.25 5.35 -3.49
CA GLY A 321 14.58 6.21 -2.52
C GLY A 321 13.19 5.70 -2.17
N LEU A 322 12.36 6.59 -1.60
CA LEU A 322 11.00 6.28 -1.16
C LEU A 322 10.03 7.29 -1.74
N VAL A 323 8.96 6.76 -2.35
CA VAL A 323 7.84 7.53 -2.91
C VAL A 323 6.64 7.36 -1.98
N TYR A 324 5.94 8.46 -1.72
CA TYR A 324 4.70 8.46 -0.94
C TYR A 324 3.55 8.80 -1.88
N VAL A 325 2.49 8.00 -1.86
CA VAL A 325 1.32 8.19 -2.72
C VAL A 325 0.06 8.23 -1.85
N GLU A 326 -0.75 9.27 -2.03
CA GLU A 326 -2.01 9.44 -1.29
C GLU A 326 -3.13 9.92 -2.25
N PRO A 327 -4.18 9.12 -2.48
CA PRO A 327 -5.33 9.56 -3.25
C PRO A 327 -6.24 10.47 -2.41
N VAL A 328 -6.81 11.49 -3.03
CA VAL A 328 -7.74 12.44 -2.41
C VAL A 328 -9.11 12.30 -3.07
N TYR A 329 -10.11 11.97 -2.26
CA TYR A 329 -11.49 11.83 -2.68
C TYR A 329 -12.32 13.03 -2.21
N VAL A 330 -13.36 13.37 -2.96
CA VAL A 330 -14.37 14.34 -2.56
C VAL A 330 -15.74 13.69 -2.63
N GLN A 331 -16.56 13.92 -1.62
CA GLN A 331 -17.96 13.48 -1.58
C GLN A 331 -18.87 14.63 -1.15
N SER A 332 -20.13 14.59 -1.57
CA SER A 332 -21.14 15.54 -1.09
C SER A 332 -21.44 15.34 0.40
N SER A 333 -21.74 16.44 1.10
CA SER A 333 -22.27 16.45 2.47
C SER A 333 -23.74 16.01 2.55
N GLY A 334 -24.42 15.79 1.42
CA GLY A 334 -25.80 15.30 1.36
C GLY A 334 -25.98 13.82 1.73
N SER A 335 -27.24 13.37 1.76
CA SER A 335 -27.64 12.02 2.19
C SER A 335 -27.26 10.91 1.21
N THR A 336 -27.10 11.22 -0.08
CA THR A 336 -26.61 10.29 -1.10
C THR A 336 -25.28 10.81 -1.61
N SER A 337 -24.18 10.23 -1.14
CA SER A 337 -22.84 10.64 -1.57
C SER A 337 -21.93 9.44 -1.77
N TYR A 338 -21.15 9.50 -2.84
CA TYR A 338 -20.13 8.53 -3.17
C TYR A 338 -18.79 9.27 -3.27
N PRO A 339 -17.71 8.76 -2.68
CA PRO A 339 -16.38 9.33 -2.84
C PRO A 339 -15.94 9.27 -4.31
N LEU A 340 -15.60 10.43 -4.87
CA LEU A 340 -15.01 10.55 -6.20
C LEU A 340 -13.53 10.89 -6.05
N LEU A 341 -12.65 10.13 -6.70
CA LEU A 341 -11.23 10.49 -6.78
C LEU A 341 -11.13 11.85 -7.49
N LYS A 342 -10.44 12.81 -6.87
CA LYS A 342 -10.24 14.14 -7.42
C LYS A 342 -8.78 14.46 -7.67
N LYS A 343 -7.89 14.00 -6.79
CA LYS A 343 -6.46 14.28 -6.89
C LYS A 343 -5.65 13.09 -6.40
N VAL A 344 -4.40 13.03 -6.81
CA VAL A 344 -3.36 12.13 -6.30
C VAL A 344 -2.18 12.98 -5.85
N LEU A 345 -1.76 12.79 -4.60
CA LEU A 345 -0.56 13.38 -4.03
C LEU A 345 0.59 12.39 -4.19
N VAL A 346 1.73 12.87 -4.66
CA VAL A 346 2.98 12.10 -4.75
C VAL A 346 4.11 12.90 -4.14
N ALA A 347 4.92 12.30 -3.27
CA ALA A 347 6.15 12.91 -2.78
C ALA A 347 7.36 12.02 -3.02
N PHE A 348 8.49 12.64 -3.40
CA PHE A 348 9.81 12.03 -3.46
C PHE A 348 10.87 13.08 -3.08
N GLY A 349 11.62 12.84 -2.01
CA GLY A 349 12.47 13.88 -1.43
C GLY A 349 11.65 15.12 -1.04
N ASP A 350 12.09 16.30 -1.49
CA ASP A 350 11.41 17.58 -1.24
C ASP A 350 10.37 17.94 -2.31
N GLN A 351 10.23 17.13 -3.35
CA GLN A 351 9.28 17.39 -4.44
C GLN A 351 7.91 16.80 -4.12
N VAL A 352 6.86 17.60 -4.34
CA VAL A 352 5.46 17.21 -4.16
C VAL A 352 4.72 17.44 -5.47
N GLY A 353 4.19 16.35 -6.03
CA GLY A 353 3.25 16.35 -7.15
C GLY A 353 1.82 16.26 -6.63
N PHE A 354 0.93 16.97 -7.30
CA PHE A 354 -0.48 17.03 -6.98
C PHE A 354 -1.28 17.24 -8.27
N ALA A 355 -1.90 16.18 -8.76
CA ALA A 355 -2.57 16.15 -10.06
C ALA A 355 -3.84 15.29 -10.03
N ASP A 356 -4.59 15.25 -11.13
CA ASP A 356 -5.85 14.50 -11.23
C ASP A 356 -5.60 12.99 -11.36
N THR A 357 -4.40 12.61 -11.82
CA THR A 357 -3.96 11.23 -12.03
C THR A 357 -2.61 10.96 -11.36
N LEU A 358 -2.33 9.69 -11.08
CA LEU A 358 -1.04 9.23 -10.57
C LEU A 358 0.06 9.45 -11.60
N ASP A 359 -0.20 9.15 -12.89
CA ASP A 359 0.73 9.43 -14.00
C ASP A 359 1.21 10.89 -13.99
N GLU A 360 0.29 11.85 -13.86
CA GLU A 360 0.64 13.28 -13.83
C GLU A 360 1.34 13.70 -12.56
N ALA A 361 0.90 13.21 -11.40
CA ALA A 361 1.52 13.54 -10.12
C ALA A 361 2.97 13.01 -10.08
N LEU A 362 3.23 11.83 -10.63
CA LEU A 362 4.58 11.29 -10.82
C LEU A 362 5.40 12.16 -11.79
N ASN A 363 4.82 12.59 -12.91
CA ASN A 363 5.51 13.46 -13.86
C ASN A 363 5.88 14.81 -13.24
N GLN A 364 5.03 15.39 -12.40
CA GLN A 364 5.37 16.62 -11.66
C GLN A 364 6.57 16.44 -10.72
N VAL A 365 6.67 15.28 -10.06
CA VAL A 365 7.77 14.95 -9.14
C VAL A 365 9.08 14.67 -9.88
N PHE A 366 9.02 14.00 -11.04
CA PHE A 366 10.20 13.53 -11.78
C PHE A 366 10.53 14.36 -13.03
N GLY A 367 10.17 15.65 -13.06
CA GLY A 367 10.64 16.58 -14.09
C GLY A 367 10.00 16.40 -15.48
N GLY A 368 8.75 15.94 -15.53
CA GLY A 368 7.91 15.92 -16.73
C GLY A 368 7.78 14.55 -17.42
N ASN A 369 8.68 13.61 -17.14
CA ASN A 369 8.54 12.22 -17.57
C ASN A 369 9.11 11.28 -16.50
N SER A 370 8.22 10.73 -15.69
CA SER A 370 8.57 9.76 -14.64
C SER A 370 9.02 8.40 -15.19
N GLY A 371 8.81 8.12 -16.48
CA GLY A 371 9.00 6.81 -17.07
C GLY A 371 8.03 5.74 -16.54
N ALA A 372 7.10 6.12 -15.66
CA ALA A 372 6.07 5.26 -15.12
C ALA A 372 4.86 5.24 -16.07
N LEU A 373 4.22 4.07 -16.16
CA LEU A 373 2.91 3.90 -16.77
C LEU A 373 1.97 3.46 -15.65
N ALA A 374 1.31 4.42 -14.99
CA ALA A 374 0.33 4.13 -13.94
C ALA A 374 -1.01 3.64 -14.52
N GLY A 375 -1.24 3.86 -15.83
CA GLY A 375 -2.40 3.36 -16.55
C GLY A 375 -3.67 4.17 -16.28
N ASP A 376 -3.53 5.36 -15.69
CA ASP A 376 -4.64 6.27 -15.39
C ASP A 376 -4.58 7.58 -16.17
N ALA A 377 -3.54 7.79 -17.00
CA ALA A 377 -3.41 8.94 -17.90
C ALA A 377 -4.67 9.23 -18.75
N SER A 378 -5.38 8.20 -19.22
CA SER A 378 -6.60 8.38 -20.03
C SER A 378 -7.80 8.91 -19.24
N ASN A 379 -7.77 8.86 -17.90
CA ASN A 379 -8.86 9.37 -17.07
C ASN A 379 -8.93 10.90 -17.02
N ASN A 380 -7.88 11.60 -17.48
CA ASN A 380 -7.88 13.06 -17.60
C ASN A 380 -8.77 13.58 -18.75
N SER A 381 -9.23 12.70 -19.65
CA SER A 381 -10.03 13.07 -20.85
C SER A 381 -11.44 13.60 -20.55
N SER A 382 -11.91 13.60 -19.30
CA SER A 382 -13.30 13.96 -18.97
C SER A 382 -13.50 15.44 -18.63
N SER A 383 -12.46 16.27 -18.64
CA SER A 383 -12.59 17.72 -18.35
C SER A 383 -12.23 18.66 -19.50
N ASN A 384 -11.80 18.17 -20.67
CA ASN A 384 -11.53 19.03 -21.83
C ASN A 384 -12.08 18.38 -23.11
N ASN A 385 -13.31 18.75 -23.49
CA ASN A 385 -13.81 18.48 -24.82
C ASN A 385 -13.34 19.54 -25.82
N ALA A 386 -12.96 19.05 -27.00
CA ALA A 386 -12.86 19.72 -28.30
C ALA A 386 -11.62 20.59 -28.59
N ALA A 387 -10.58 19.95 -29.10
CA ALA A 387 -9.95 20.38 -30.36
C ALA A 387 -9.26 19.19 -31.03
N GLU A 388 -9.76 18.81 -32.19
CA GLU A 388 -9.15 17.86 -33.11
C GLU A 388 -7.73 18.32 -33.49
N SER A 389 -6.74 17.47 -33.23
CA SER A 389 -5.42 17.58 -33.85
C SER A 389 -5.38 16.68 -35.09
N ASN A 390 -5.65 17.27 -36.25
CA ASN A 390 -5.21 16.72 -37.52
C ASN A 390 -3.72 17.04 -37.70
N GLU A 391 -2.91 16.00 -37.83
CA GLU A 391 -1.50 16.10 -38.20
C GLU A 391 -1.35 16.72 -39.59
N SER A 392 -0.43 17.68 -39.75
CA SER A 392 0.32 17.89 -40.99
C SER A 392 1.61 18.67 -40.72
N LYS A 393 2.68 18.13 -41.27
CA LYS A 393 4.04 18.66 -41.43
C LYS A 393 4.02 20.01 -42.17
N ASP A 394 4.88 20.96 -41.80
CA ASP A 394 6.19 21.14 -42.41
C ASP A 394 6.90 22.40 -41.87
N ALA A 395 8.22 22.37 -41.99
CA ALA A 395 9.16 23.43 -41.64
C ALA A 395 9.08 24.63 -42.60
N ASP A 396 9.25 25.85 -42.09
CA ASP A 396 10.23 26.77 -42.70
C ASP A 396 10.66 27.88 -41.72
N SER A 397 11.96 28.14 -41.79
CA SER A 397 12.77 29.23 -41.26
C SER A 397 12.23 30.64 -41.55
N LYS A 398 12.47 31.58 -40.62
CA LYS A 398 13.00 32.92 -40.94
C LYS A 398 13.51 33.69 -39.71
N GLU A 399 14.75 34.14 -39.83
CA GLU A 399 15.38 35.18 -39.02
C GLU A 399 14.63 36.52 -39.13
N GLY A 400 14.67 37.30 -38.04
CA GLY A 400 14.22 38.69 -38.00
C GLY A 400 14.64 39.37 -36.71
N SER A 401 15.62 40.27 -36.82
CA SER A 401 16.35 40.95 -35.75
C SER A 401 15.58 42.08 -35.05
N SER A 402 15.94 42.30 -33.77
CA SER A 402 15.97 43.56 -33.00
C SER A 402 14.67 44.26 -32.57
N LYS A 403 14.51 44.43 -31.24
CA LYS A 403 14.66 45.74 -30.57
C LYS A 403 14.56 45.63 -29.04
N GLU A 404 15.54 46.22 -28.38
CA GLU A 404 15.55 46.55 -26.96
C GLU A 404 14.39 47.50 -26.61
N SER A 405 13.85 47.33 -25.40
CA SER A 405 13.35 48.44 -24.61
C SER A 405 13.56 48.10 -23.14
N GLU A 406 14.53 48.77 -22.51
CA GLU A 406 14.73 48.79 -21.07
C GLU A 406 13.51 49.37 -20.36
N SER A 407 13.11 48.75 -19.25
CA SER A 407 12.52 49.48 -18.14
C SER A 407 12.96 48.82 -16.83
N LYS A 408 13.61 49.62 -15.98
CA LYS A 408 14.17 49.24 -14.68
C LYS A 408 13.06 48.99 -13.67
N ASN A 409 13.17 47.91 -12.89
CA ASN A 409 12.89 48.03 -11.46
C ASN A 409 13.73 47.03 -10.64
N SER A 410 14.21 47.52 -9.51
CA SER A 410 15.21 46.94 -8.61
C SER A 410 14.66 45.83 -7.72
N GLU A 411 15.41 44.75 -7.52
CA GLU A 411 15.45 43.99 -6.26
C GLU A 411 16.71 43.08 -6.22
N LYS A 412 17.35 43.01 -5.05
CA LYS A 412 18.63 42.34 -4.81
C LYS A 412 18.57 40.84 -5.15
N SER A 413 19.26 40.43 -6.20
CA SER A 413 19.60 39.04 -6.48
C SER A 413 21.09 38.94 -6.80
N HIS A 414 21.77 37.94 -6.25
CA HIS A 414 23.17 37.64 -6.55
C HIS A 414 23.32 37.42 -8.06
N SER A 415 23.85 38.40 -8.80
CA SER A 415 24.03 38.23 -10.23
C SER A 415 25.17 37.22 -10.48
N MET A 416 24.81 36.04 -10.97
CA MET A 416 25.74 35.05 -11.53
C MET A 416 26.73 35.74 -12.49
N SER A 417 28.02 35.40 -12.37
CA SER A 417 29.08 35.88 -13.27
C SER A 417 28.67 35.63 -14.73
N GLN A 418 28.99 36.56 -15.64
CA GLN A 418 28.69 36.39 -17.06
C GLN A 418 29.33 35.12 -17.63
N LYS A 419 30.51 34.74 -17.11
CA LYS A 419 31.19 33.47 -17.41
C LYS A 419 30.40 32.24 -16.94
N ALA A 420 29.77 32.31 -15.77
CA ALA A 420 28.94 31.21 -15.27
C ALA A 420 27.69 30.98 -16.15
N LYS A 421 27.10 32.05 -16.70
CA LYS A 421 25.99 31.95 -17.66
C LYS A 421 26.43 31.33 -18.99
N GLU A 422 27.62 31.70 -19.48
CA GLU A 422 28.19 31.11 -20.69
C GLU A 422 28.55 29.64 -20.51
N ALA A 423 29.09 29.26 -19.35
CA ALA A 423 29.37 27.88 -18.99
C ALA A 423 28.08 27.04 -18.89
N LEU A 424 27.01 27.56 -18.28
CA LEU A 424 25.71 26.88 -18.24
C LEU A 424 25.09 26.71 -19.64
N LYS A 425 25.28 27.69 -20.54
CA LYS A 425 24.83 27.56 -21.93
C LYS A 425 25.58 26.47 -22.69
N ARG A 426 26.90 26.33 -22.45
CA ARG A 426 27.70 25.22 -22.99
C ARG A 426 27.28 23.87 -22.43
N ALA A 427 26.99 23.78 -21.13
CA ALA A 427 26.47 22.57 -20.51
C ALA A 427 25.12 22.15 -21.14
N ALA A 428 24.21 23.10 -21.36
CA ALA A 428 22.92 22.82 -22.01
C ALA A 428 23.08 22.34 -23.46
N GLN A 429 24.06 22.85 -24.19
CA GLN A 429 24.36 22.39 -25.55
C GLN A 429 25.00 21.00 -25.55
N ALA A 430 25.96 20.75 -24.66
CA ALA A 430 26.62 19.45 -24.50
C ALA A 430 25.64 18.33 -24.11
N LEU A 431 24.60 18.63 -23.32
CA LEU A 431 23.50 17.71 -23.05
C LEU A 431 22.72 17.33 -24.31
N LYS A 432 22.35 18.31 -25.16
CA LYS A 432 21.65 18.05 -26.42
C LYS A 432 22.50 17.25 -27.40
N ASP A 433 23.79 17.53 -27.45
CA ASP A 433 24.75 16.84 -28.31
C ASP A 433 24.98 15.40 -27.83
N SER A 434 25.02 15.18 -26.50
CA SER A 434 25.05 13.86 -25.87
C SER A 434 23.82 13.04 -26.21
N ASP A 435 22.61 13.59 -26.08
CA ASP A 435 21.36 12.89 -26.43
C ASP A 435 21.28 12.55 -27.92
N SER A 436 21.75 13.45 -28.79
CA SER A 436 21.77 13.23 -30.23
C SER A 436 22.80 12.16 -30.63
N ALA A 437 23.97 12.15 -29.99
CA ALA A 437 25.01 11.14 -30.20
C ALA A 437 24.59 9.75 -29.69
N MET A 438 23.88 9.70 -28.55
CA MET A 438 23.32 8.47 -27.99
C MET A 438 22.26 7.87 -28.92
N ARG A 439 21.33 8.70 -29.44
CA ARG A 439 20.28 8.26 -30.37
C ARG A 439 20.83 7.76 -31.72
N SER A 440 21.96 8.31 -32.16
CA SER A 440 22.63 7.90 -33.40
C SER A 440 23.66 6.77 -33.19
N GLY A 441 23.83 6.27 -31.97
CA GLY A 441 24.78 5.19 -31.66
C GLY A 441 26.26 5.58 -31.78
N ASN A 442 26.56 6.88 -31.84
CA ASN A 442 27.93 7.40 -31.98
C ASN A 442 28.57 7.61 -30.60
N TRP A 443 29.16 6.56 -30.06
CA TRP A 443 29.75 6.54 -28.71
C TRP A 443 30.97 7.45 -28.55
N GLU A 444 31.72 7.75 -29.62
CA GLU A 444 32.85 8.69 -29.55
C GLU A 444 32.35 10.14 -29.41
N ALA A 445 31.33 10.52 -30.17
CA ALA A 445 30.68 11.83 -30.05
C ALA A 445 29.99 11.99 -28.68
N TYR A 446 29.37 10.92 -28.18
CA TYR A 446 28.79 10.87 -26.84
C TYR A 446 29.85 11.12 -25.75
N GLY A 447 31.00 10.44 -25.83
CA GLY A 447 32.10 10.63 -24.89
C GLY A 447 32.66 12.06 -24.90
N LYS A 448 32.77 12.70 -26.07
CA LYS A 448 33.19 14.11 -26.19
C LYS A 448 32.16 15.07 -25.59
N ALA A 449 30.87 14.85 -25.88
CA ALA A 449 29.79 15.67 -25.33
C ALA A 449 29.68 15.56 -23.81
N GLN A 450 29.85 14.35 -23.24
CA GLN A 450 29.87 14.17 -21.79
C GLN A 450 31.07 14.84 -21.12
N LYS A 451 32.23 14.85 -21.78
CA LYS A 451 33.41 15.56 -21.26
C LYS A 451 33.18 17.07 -21.25
N GLU A 452 32.66 17.63 -22.35
CA GLU A 452 32.34 19.07 -22.44
C GLU A 452 31.26 19.47 -21.41
N LEU A 453 30.27 18.60 -21.17
CA LEU A 453 29.27 18.81 -20.13
C LEU A 453 29.92 18.90 -18.73
N SER A 454 30.80 17.96 -18.40
CA SER A 454 31.50 17.95 -17.12
C SER A 454 32.40 19.18 -16.96
N ASP A 455 33.15 19.55 -18.01
CA ASP A 455 34.05 20.71 -17.98
C ASP A 455 33.25 22.03 -17.82
N ALA A 456 32.13 22.18 -18.54
CA ALA A 456 31.26 23.35 -18.44
C ALA A 456 30.57 23.49 -17.07
N ILE A 457 30.16 22.37 -16.45
CA ILE A 457 29.58 22.38 -15.09
C ILE A 457 30.65 22.75 -14.06
N ASN A 458 31.86 22.19 -14.18
CA ASN A 458 32.96 22.51 -13.28
C ASN A 458 33.39 23.98 -13.38
N GLU A 459 33.34 24.57 -14.57
CA GLU A 459 33.63 25.99 -14.77
C GLU A 459 32.53 26.90 -14.18
N ALA A 460 31.26 26.54 -14.35
CA ALA A 460 30.15 27.25 -13.73
C ALA A 460 30.25 27.24 -12.19
N MET A 461 30.57 26.08 -11.60
CA MET A 461 30.72 25.91 -10.15
C MET A 461 31.91 26.71 -9.59
N LYS A 462 33.03 26.79 -10.31
CA LYS A 462 34.20 27.59 -9.89
C LYS A 462 33.92 29.09 -9.89
N GLU A 463 33.15 29.57 -10.86
CA GLU A 463 32.77 30.98 -10.97
C GLU A 463 31.70 31.38 -9.93
N GLU A 464 30.92 30.41 -9.43
CA GLU A 464 29.97 30.61 -8.34
C GLU A 464 30.65 30.53 -6.94
N SER A 465 31.67 29.69 -6.80
CA SER A 465 32.45 29.51 -5.55
C SER A 465 33.52 30.59 -5.32
N GLY A 466 33.82 31.41 -6.34
CA GLY A 466 34.86 32.46 -6.31
C GLY A 466 34.36 33.85 -5.90
N LYS A 467 33.16 33.97 -5.34
CA LYS A 467 32.56 35.24 -4.87
C LYS A 467 32.41 35.30 -3.35
#